data_AF-A0A7S4AMN3-F1
#
_entry.id   AF-A0A7S4AMN3-F1
#
_cell.length_a   1.000
_cell.length_b   1.000
_cell.length_c   1.000
_cell.angle_alpha   90.00
_cell.angle_beta   90.00
_cell.angle_gamma   90.00
#
_symmetry.space_group_name_H-M   'P 1'
#
loop_
_entity.id
_entity.type
_entity.pdbx_description
1 polymer ?
#
loop_
_entity_poly.entity_id
_entity_poly.type
_entity_poly.pdbx_seq_one_letter_code
_entity_poly.pdbx_strand_id
1 'polypeptide(L)'
;MKATAITMALCSRIFLRDLGRCGPVATAGLLVREHMKLRIVARRASTSNGGIGRVESGSGRIHRSGGEETIEAVFVFHRHGDRTPGKSLVADEFAEEEALFWQTKIPPSDRSYHDMLSERFPVVRLGPSDKQDNANNNHNRSSTLASSSSSSSFLFKETLGGNESYGFLTWKGMHQMYHNGVAMADRYRHDHTHFFQDHWDIKAFSTNYLRTVKSCQTFLDGLLSNNSRNSVRCADRKKNDSVLLDYKQPTHYESIDLEEYRKTNKTSDSSSSSMIEIKVRDGKEETLNAFDRSPELMKDLMRDVVATPDFIEKDTRAAPLKAQLFDFIPGLSRYSSHFGKSSPSAINWIDAADHFVCRSSHSLPVTRFCAHLEYHDTTPSSAEEQFESLGRETLSHLLSRFRSYYMNPSLLAEMAGPALDEIRLEMKQVVETTNGYSNSGGGDDGANEYINNNSKSNIGKKPFRVYSCHDVTLLGILYAMKDRFLSEDTDRFRSLSSRWPSYATCLTFELVKLKAKEKGNDDTFVVKLYLNEAPIPKFRSLPVSIVAAPYTEPTEAIDLADFNKLIDELNGGRLSL
;
A
#
# COMPACT_ATOMS: atom_id res chain seq x y z
N MET A 1 16.96 8.81 43.91
CA MET A 1 17.23 10.09 43.23
C MET A 1 18.18 9.85 42.06
N LYS A 2 17.96 10.50 40.91
CA LYS A 2 18.84 10.53 39.71
C LYS A 2 19.17 9.15 39.10
N ALA A 3 18.56 8.74 37.98
CA ALA A 3 18.68 9.27 36.60
C ALA A 3 20.01 8.91 35.92
N THR A 4 19.94 8.02 34.92
CA THR A 4 20.93 7.91 33.85
C THR A 4 20.19 7.59 32.55
N ALA A 5 20.40 8.42 31.53
CA ALA A 5 19.90 8.22 30.17
C ALA A 5 21.09 8.27 29.19
N ILE A 6 20.82 7.91 27.93
CA ILE A 6 21.71 8.08 26.76
C ILE A 6 22.92 7.13 26.71
N THR A 7 22.84 6.14 25.81
CA THR A 7 23.95 5.83 24.88
C THR A 7 23.38 5.40 23.52
N MET A 8 23.41 6.29 22.54
CA MET A 8 23.30 5.96 21.11
C MET A 8 24.29 6.83 20.33
N ALA A 9 24.70 6.34 19.15
CA ALA A 9 25.67 6.94 18.22
C ALA A 9 27.14 6.95 18.67
N LEU A 10 27.89 5.90 18.28
CA LEU A 10 29.31 6.01 17.92
C LEU A 10 29.79 4.70 17.27
N CYS A 11 29.97 4.70 15.93
CA CYS A 11 30.91 3.81 15.24
C CYS A 11 31.11 4.27 13.78
N SER A 12 32.05 5.21 13.58
CA SER A 12 32.53 5.61 12.25
C SER A 12 34.06 5.69 12.25
N ARG A 13 34.68 4.81 11.45
CA ARG A 13 36.02 4.88 10.84
C ARG A 13 37.29 4.86 11.71
N ILE A 14 38.16 3.89 11.39
CA ILE A 14 39.62 3.98 11.13
C ILE A 14 40.11 2.59 10.65
N PHE A 15 41.30 2.40 10.06
CA PHE A 15 41.76 2.79 8.70
C PHE A 15 42.97 1.89 8.30
N LEU A 16 43.45 1.96 7.04
CA LEU A 16 44.71 1.35 6.51
C LEU A 16 44.73 -0.19 6.32
N ARG A 17 45.46 -0.78 5.36
CA ARG A 17 45.89 -0.37 3.99
C ARG A 17 46.47 -1.61 3.25
N ASP A 18 46.41 -1.58 1.90
CA ASP A 18 47.24 -2.32 0.93
C ASP A 18 47.08 -3.84 0.70
N LEU A 19 47.49 -4.23 -0.52
CA LEU A 19 47.46 -5.55 -1.20
C LEU A 19 46.06 -6.00 -1.68
N GLY A 20 45.83 -6.33 -2.97
CA GLY A 20 46.73 -6.32 -4.13
C GLY A 20 45.97 -6.52 -5.46
N ARG A 21 46.64 -6.28 -6.60
CA ARG A 21 46.04 -6.38 -7.95
C ARG A 21 45.84 -7.85 -8.38
N CYS A 22 44.64 -8.20 -8.84
CA CYS A 22 44.41 -9.30 -9.79
C CYS A 22 43.56 -8.79 -10.98
N GLY A 23 43.83 -9.32 -12.17
CA GLY A 23 43.28 -8.83 -13.44
C GLY A 23 41.91 -9.42 -13.83
N PRO A 24 41.36 -9.03 -14.99
CA PRO A 24 40.03 -9.44 -15.41
C PRO A 24 40.01 -10.89 -15.91
N VAL A 25 39.20 -11.74 -15.29
CA VAL A 25 38.83 -13.05 -15.84
C VAL A 25 37.57 -12.88 -16.68
N ALA A 26 37.72 -13.01 -17.99
CA ALA A 26 36.58 -13.07 -18.90
C ALA A 26 35.95 -14.48 -18.85
N THR A 27 34.79 -14.61 -18.19
CA THR A 27 33.97 -15.82 -18.29
C THR A 27 32.99 -15.69 -19.45
N ALA A 28 33.24 -16.48 -20.50
CA ALA A 28 32.34 -16.61 -21.65
C ALA A 28 31.01 -17.24 -21.23
N GLY A 29 29.90 -16.75 -21.78
CA GLY A 29 28.56 -17.20 -21.40
C GLY A 29 28.23 -18.61 -21.88
N LEU A 30 27.63 -19.41 -21.00
CA LEU A 30 26.92 -20.63 -21.37
C LEU A 30 25.40 -20.38 -21.26
N LEU A 31 24.76 -20.17 -22.42
CA LEU A 31 23.32 -19.97 -22.53
C LEU A 31 22.61 -21.33 -22.50
N VAL A 32 22.10 -21.73 -21.33
CA VAL A 32 21.10 -22.81 -21.23
C VAL A 32 19.72 -22.18 -21.05
N ARG A 33 18.84 -22.42 -22.03
CA ARG A 33 17.43 -22.06 -21.94
C ARG A 33 16.73 -23.10 -21.06
N GLU A 34 15.91 -22.63 -20.12
CA GLU A 34 14.60 -23.21 -19.77
C GLU A 34 13.70 -22.07 -19.25
N HIS A 35 12.40 -22.11 -19.58
CA HIS A 35 11.43 -21.04 -19.28
C HIS A 35 10.40 -21.50 -18.24
N MET A 36 10.55 -21.12 -16.98
CA MET A 36 9.47 -21.21 -15.98
C MET A 36 8.63 -19.93 -16.00
N LYS A 37 7.34 -20.07 -16.35
CA LYS A 37 6.37 -18.96 -16.33
C LYS A 37 5.77 -18.81 -14.94
N LEU A 38 6.29 -17.88 -14.14
CA LEU A 38 5.67 -17.46 -12.88
C LEU A 38 4.30 -16.82 -13.16
N ARG A 39 3.28 -17.67 -13.10
CA ARG A 39 1.88 -17.37 -13.39
C ARG A 39 1.26 -16.65 -12.19
N ILE A 40 1.37 -15.31 -12.14
CA ILE A 40 0.46 -14.47 -11.34
C ILE A 40 -0.92 -14.53 -12.00
N VAL A 41 -1.62 -15.63 -11.79
CA VAL A 41 -2.97 -15.82 -12.29
C VAL A 41 -3.93 -15.35 -11.22
N ALA A 42 -4.53 -14.19 -11.43
CA ALA A 42 -5.85 -13.90 -10.91
C ALA A 42 -6.82 -14.93 -11.52
N ARG A 43 -6.97 -16.09 -10.85
CA ARG A 43 -7.83 -17.17 -11.33
C ARG A 43 -9.29 -16.70 -11.29
N ARG A 44 -9.78 -16.16 -12.41
CA ARG A 44 -11.20 -16.33 -12.76
C ARG A 44 -11.43 -17.83 -12.84
N ALA A 45 -12.30 -18.35 -11.98
CA ALA A 45 -12.59 -19.76 -11.93
C ALA A 45 -13.21 -20.20 -13.26
N SER A 46 -12.53 -21.10 -13.97
CA SER A 46 -13.11 -21.82 -15.09
C SER A 46 -14.07 -22.86 -14.53
N THR A 47 -15.34 -22.49 -14.37
CA THR A 47 -16.42 -23.47 -14.19
C THR A 47 -16.48 -24.35 -15.44
N SER A 48 -16.41 -25.66 -15.25
CA SER A 48 -16.47 -26.65 -16.32
C SER A 48 -17.84 -26.65 -16.99
N ASN A 49 -17.95 -26.03 -18.15
CA ASN A 49 -19.14 -26.17 -19.00
C ASN A 49 -19.00 -27.36 -19.93
N GLY A 50 -19.88 -28.34 -19.77
CA GLY A 50 -20.58 -28.85 -20.95
C GLY A 50 -21.54 -27.76 -21.44
N GLY A 51 -21.77 -27.68 -22.75
CA GLY A 51 -22.69 -26.70 -23.35
C GLY A 51 -21.98 -25.48 -23.92
N ILE A 52 -21.97 -25.41 -25.26
CA ILE A 52 -21.42 -24.30 -26.04
C ILE A 52 -22.35 -23.09 -25.90
N GLY A 53 -21.90 -22.09 -25.16
CA GLY A 53 -22.52 -20.77 -25.06
C GLY A 53 -21.45 -19.69 -25.21
N ARG A 54 -21.55 -18.86 -26.25
CA ARG A 54 -20.59 -17.79 -26.55
C ARG A 54 -20.75 -16.65 -25.53
N VAL A 55 -19.95 -16.67 -24.47
CA VAL A 55 -19.91 -15.58 -23.48
C VAL A 55 -19.08 -14.43 -24.02
N GLU A 56 -19.73 -13.33 -24.36
CA GLU A 56 -19.05 -12.12 -24.82
C GLU A 56 -18.43 -11.37 -23.64
N SER A 57 -17.11 -11.17 -23.67
CA SER A 57 -16.39 -10.39 -22.67
C SER A 57 -16.61 -8.90 -22.91
N GLY A 58 -17.75 -8.40 -22.45
CA GLY A 58 -18.15 -7.00 -22.54
C GLY A 58 -17.06 -6.04 -22.02
N SER A 59 -17.02 -4.82 -22.57
CA SER A 59 -16.57 -3.70 -21.72
C SER A 59 -17.51 -3.66 -20.52
N GLY A 60 -17.02 -3.28 -19.34
CA GLY A 60 -17.77 -3.28 -18.09
C GLY A 60 -18.90 -2.23 -18.04
N ARG A 61 -19.83 -2.24 -19.00
CA ARG A 61 -21.19 -1.78 -18.76
C ARG A 61 -21.75 -2.69 -17.67
N ILE A 62 -21.61 -2.22 -16.43
CA ILE A 62 -22.29 -2.73 -15.25
C ILE A 62 -23.74 -3.01 -15.67
N HIS A 63 -24.18 -4.27 -15.53
CA HIS A 63 -25.56 -4.63 -15.82
C HIS A 63 -26.44 -3.94 -14.79
N ARG A 64 -26.89 -2.72 -15.11
CA ARG A 64 -27.65 -1.84 -14.22
C ARG A 64 -28.95 -2.54 -13.84
N SER A 65 -29.03 -3.02 -12.60
CA SER A 65 -30.22 -3.56 -11.95
C SER A 65 -31.21 -2.45 -11.58
N GLY A 66 -31.65 -1.68 -12.59
CA GLY A 66 -32.72 -0.68 -12.52
C GLY A 66 -32.41 0.63 -11.79
N GLY A 67 -31.44 0.66 -10.88
CA GLY A 67 -31.02 1.86 -10.16
C GLY A 67 -30.06 2.75 -10.96
N GLU A 68 -30.20 4.06 -10.81
CA GLU A 68 -29.16 5.02 -11.17
C GLU A 68 -28.16 5.10 -10.01
N GLU A 69 -26.98 4.50 -10.21
CA GLU A 69 -25.87 4.56 -9.26
C GLU A 69 -24.93 5.72 -9.60
N THR A 70 -24.53 6.49 -8.58
CA THR A 70 -23.54 7.56 -8.71
C THR A 70 -22.45 7.39 -7.66
N ILE A 71 -21.18 7.40 -8.07
CA ILE A 71 -20.05 7.37 -7.13
C ILE A 71 -19.87 8.78 -6.55
N GLU A 72 -19.86 8.92 -5.23
CA GLU A 72 -19.78 10.19 -4.51
C GLU A 72 -18.42 10.43 -3.85
N ALA A 73 -17.68 9.38 -3.51
CA ALA A 73 -16.30 9.47 -3.02
C ALA A 73 -15.52 8.18 -3.29
N VAL A 74 -14.19 8.29 -3.40
CA VAL A 74 -13.27 7.17 -3.60
C VAL A 74 -12.09 7.27 -2.62
N PHE A 75 -11.79 6.16 -1.95
CA PHE A 75 -10.68 6.04 -1.00
C PHE A 75 -9.79 4.86 -1.38
N VAL A 76 -8.56 5.12 -1.80
CA VAL A 76 -7.59 4.12 -2.27
C VAL A 76 -6.49 3.94 -1.24
N PHE A 77 -6.47 2.80 -0.57
CA PHE A 77 -5.32 2.35 0.22
C PHE A 77 -4.41 1.50 -0.67
N HIS A 78 -3.12 1.84 -0.76
CA HIS A 78 -2.18 1.02 -1.52
C HIS A 78 -0.92 0.68 -0.73
N ARG A 79 -0.45 -0.56 -0.90
CA ARG A 79 0.92 -0.93 -0.53
C ARG A 79 1.87 -0.16 -1.45
N HIS A 80 3.07 0.14 -0.97
CA HIS A 80 4.15 0.56 -1.86
C HIS A 80 4.41 -0.47 -2.98
N GLY A 81 5.02 0.00 -4.06
CA GLY A 81 5.53 -0.86 -5.12
C GLY A 81 6.66 -1.77 -4.64
N ASP A 82 7.13 -2.60 -5.57
CA ASP A 82 8.30 -3.46 -5.40
C ASP A 82 9.55 -2.71 -4.91
N ARG A 83 10.35 -3.37 -4.08
CA ARG A 83 11.50 -2.79 -3.40
C ARG A 83 12.62 -3.79 -3.16
N THR A 84 13.80 -3.28 -2.83
CA THR A 84 14.91 -4.10 -2.32
C THR A 84 14.57 -4.65 -0.92
N PRO A 85 15.22 -5.75 -0.47
CA PRO A 85 15.04 -6.29 0.88
C PRO A 85 15.31 -5.24 1.96
N GLY A 86 14.67 -5.34 3.13
CA GLY A 86 14.87 -4.39 4.23
C GLY A 86 16.27 -4.43 4.85
N LYS A 87 17.02 -5.52 4.62
CA LYS A 87 18.43 -5.72 5.01
C LYS A 87 19.03 -6.88 4.21
N SER A 88 20.35 -6.95 4.17
CA SER A 88 21.05 -8.15 3.69
C SER A 88 20.86 -9.31 4.68
N LEU A 89 20.66 -10.52 4.16
CA LEU A 89 20.57 -11.76 4.95
C LEU A 89 21.47 -12.88 4.42
N VAL A 90 22.25 -12.62 3.38
CA VAL A 90 23.23 -13.56 2.80
C VAL A 90 24.45 -13.72 3.71
N ALA A 91 25.33 -14.67 3.40
CA ALA A 91 26.61 -14.78 4.09
C ALA A 91 27.48 -13.51 3.83
N ASP A 92 28.38 -13.17 4.75
CA ASP A 92 29.04 -11.85 4.75
C ASP A 92 29.93 -11.65 3.51
N GLU A 93 30.50 -12.73 2.98
CA GLU A 93 31.26 -12.80 1.73
C GLU A 93 30.44 -12.42 0.48
N PHE A 94 29.11 -12.49 0.52
CA PHE A 94 28.23 -12.07 -0.57
C PHE A 94 27.52 -10.73 -0.32
N ALA A 95 27.68 -10.11 0.86
CA ALA A 95 26.93 -8.91 1.22
C ALA A 95 27.21 -7.72 0.27
N GLU A 96 28.45 -7.58 -0.21
CA GLU A 96 28.84 -6.57 -1.20
C GLU A 96 28.26 -6.88 -2.60
N GLU A 97 28.33 -8.13 -3.07
CA GLU A 97 27.76 -8.52 -4.37
C GLU A 97 26.22 -8.37 -4.38
N GLU A 98 25.55 -8.74 -3.28
CA GLU A 98 24.11 -8.53 -3.09
C GLU A 98 23.76 -7.03 -3.08
N ALA A 99 24.53 -6.20 -2.36
CA ALA A 99 24.31 -4.75 -2.31
C ALA A 99 24.49 -4.10 -3.69
N LEU A 100 25.56 -4.44 -4.42
CA LEU A 100 25.79 -3.98 -5.80
C LEU A 100 24.66 -4.42 -6.74
N PHE A 101 24.19 -5.67 -6.64
CA PHE A 101 23.04 -6.13 -7.41
C PHE A 101 21.78 -5.29 -7.12
N TRP A 102 21.44 -5.06 -5.85
CA TRP A 102 20.27 -4.26 -5.48
C TRP A 102 20.40 -2.79 -5.87
N GLN A 103 21.61 -2.22 -5.87
CA GLN A 103 21.88 -0.88 -6.37
C GLN A 103 21.51 -0.73 -7.85
N THR A 104 21.62 -1.78 -8.67
CA THR A 104 21.15 -1.77 -10.08
C THR A 104 19.62 -1.73 -10.24
N LYS A 105 18.85 -1.92 -9.17
CA LYS A 105 17.37 -2.01 -9.21
C LYS A 105 16.67 -0.76 -8.71
N ILE A 106 17.41 0.19 -8.15
CA ILE A 106 16.88 1.41 -7.55
C ILE A 106 17.27 2.65 -8.37
N PRO A 107 16.51 3.75 -8.28
CA PRO A 107 16.91 5.02 -8.87
C PRO A 107 18.25 5.53 -8.31
N PRO A 108 19.01 6.34 -9.06
CA PRO A 108 20.27 6.93 -8.59
C PRO A 108 20.14 7.63 -7.23
N SER A 109 21.22 7.54 -6.44
CA SER A 109 21.31 8.16 -5.11
C SER A 109 21.49 9.69 -5.14
N ASP A 110 21.72 10.27 -6.32
CA ASP A 110 21.87 11.71 -6.57
C ASP A 110 20.60 12.55 -6.33
N ARG A 111 19.49 11.89 -5.95
CA ARG A 111 18.15 12.44 -5.70
C ARG A 111 17.41 13.00 -6.91
N SER A 112 18.01 13.03 -8.10
CA SER A 112 17.42 13.60 -9.33
C SER A 112 15.96 13.19 -9.57
N TYR A 113 15.66 11.89 -9.48
CA TYR A 113 14.30 11.34 -9.61
C TYR A 113 13.36 11.66 -8.44
N HIS A 114 13.89 11.79 -7.21
CA HIS A 114 13.09 12.19 -6.06
C HIS A 114 12.72 13.67 -6.15
N ASP A 115 13.68 14.51 -6.55
CA ASP A 115 13.48 15.94 -6.72
C ASP A 115 12.50 16.19 -7.88
N MET A 116 12.66 15.53 -9.03
CA MET A 116 11.70 15.56 -10.15
C MET A 116 10.25 15.21 -9.73
N LEU A 117 10.07 14.14 -8.96
CA LEU A 117 8.74 13.76 -8.47
C LEU A 117 8.20 14.72 -7.40
N SER A 118 9.08 15.34 -6.60
CA SER A 118 8.70 16.29 -5.55
C SER A 118 8.46 17.71 -6.07
N GLU A 119 9.07 18.08 -7.20
CA GLU A 119 8.73 19.26 -8.00
C GLU A 119 7.26 19.23 -8.47
N ARG A 120 6.71 18.03 -8.74
CA ARG A 120 5.31 17.84 -9.19
C ARG A 120 4.34 17.50 -8.05
N PHE A 121 4.77 16.67 -7.10
CA PHE A 121 3.99 16.18 -5.96
C PHE A 121 4.76 16.44 -4.67
N PRO A 122 4.69 17.67 -4.12
CA PRO A 122 5.52 18.11 -3.01
C PRO A 122 5.14 17.36 -1.74
N VAL A 123 6.14 17.08 -0.91
CA VAL A 123 5.96 16.32 0.33
C VAL A 123 5.84 17.32 1.49
N VAL A 124 4.72 17.26 2.21
CA VAL A 124 4.44 18.14 3.34
C VAL A 124 4.28 17.30 4.60
N ARG A 125 5.01 17.63 5.66
CA ARG A 125 4.84 16.99 6.96
C ARG A 125 3.63 17.63 7.66
N LEU A 126 2.69 16.81 8.10
CA LEU A 126 1.73 17.21 9.12
C LEU A 126 2.48 17.20 10.45
N GLY A 127 3.16 18.30 10.75
CA GLY A 127 3.72 18.51 12.08
C GLY A 127 2.59 18.83 13.06
N PRO A 128 2.77 18.53 14.37
CA PRO A 128 1.85 19.01 15.38
C PRO A 128 1.80 20.54 15.26
N SER A 129 0.68 21.07 14.78
CA SER A 129 0.58 22.48 14.43
C SER A 129 1.06 23.36 15.58
N ASP A 130 1.93 24.34 15.31
CA ASP A 130 2.55 25.27 16.29
C ASP A 130 1.54 26.24 16.94
N LYS A 131 0.43 25.70 17.46
CA LYS A 131 -0.70 26.39 18.07
C LYS A 131 -0.42 26.86 19.49
N GLN A 132 0.77 26.59 20.06
CA GLN A 132 0.95 26.62 21.51
C GLN A 132 1.73 27.84 22.07
N ASP A 133 2.53 28.55 21.26
CA ASP A 133 3.41 29.62 21.80
C ASP A 133 3.01 31.06 21.40
N ASN A 134 2.08 31.26 20.46
CA ASN A 134 1.77 32.61 19.95
C ASN A 134 0.73 33.41 20.77
N ALA A 135 0.47 33.01 22.01
CA ALA A 135 -0.57 33.61 22.86
C ALA A 135 -0.18 34.94 23.54
N ASN A 136 1.08 35.41 23.44
CA ASN A 136 1.58 36.48 24.33
C ASN A 136 2.47 37.59 23.72
N ASN A 137 2.68 37.66 22.40
CA ASN A 137 3.51 38.73 21.78
C ASN A 137 2.72 39.66 20.86
N ASN A 138 1.96 40.56 21.48
CA ASN A 138 1.19 41.61 20.80
C ASN A 138 2.06 42.86 20.54
N HIS A 139 3.03 42.80 19.62
CA HIS A 139 3.80 43.98 19.17
C HIS A 139 4.16 43.91 17.67
N ASN A 140 3.64 44.89 16.93
CA ASN A 140 3.95 45.29 15.55
C ASN A 140 5.17 44.61 14.88
N ARG A 141 4.93 43.65 13.98
CA ARG A 141 5.88 43.30 12.92
C ARG A 141 5.21 43.24 11.55
N SER A 142 5.79 44.01 10.63
CA SER A 142 5.40 44.08 9.23
C SER A 142 5.49 42.70 8.57
N SER A 143 4.46 42.35 7.79
CA SER A 143 4.33 41.08 7.09
C SER A 143 5.20 41.04 5.82
N THR A 144 6.51 41.04 5.96
CA THR A 144 7.40 40.61 4.87
C THR A 144 7.23 39.10 4.69
N LEU A 145 6.75 38.65 3.53
CA LEU A 145 6.80 37.25 3.12
C LEU A 145 8.28 36.83 2.98
N ALA A 146 8.88 36.43 4.09
CA ALA A 146 10.17 35.76 4.07
C ALA A 146 9.96 34.39 3.41
N SER A 147 10.50 34.23 2.20
CA SER A 147 10.55 32.94 1.51
C SER A 147 11.37 31.96 2.33
N SER A 148 10.71 31.18 3.17
CA SER A 148 11.29 30.15 4.03
C SER A 148 11.70 28.92 3.21
N SER A 149 12.67 29.11 2.31
CA SER A 149 13.31 28.07 1.50
C SER A 149 14.34 27.25 2.29
N SER A 150 14.33 27.33 3.63
CA SER A 150 15.01 26.37 4.49
C SER A 150 14.28 25.03 4.39
N SER A 151 14.61 24.29 3.32
CA SER A 151 14.26 22.88 3.17
C SER A 151 14.85 22.11 4.34
N SER A 152 14.06 21.96 5.40
CA SER A 152 14.37 21.13 6.55
C SER A 152 14.42 19.70 6.02
N SER A 153 15.65 19.22 5.79
CA SER A 153 15.94 17.91 5.18
C SER A 153 14.95 16.85 5.64
N PHE A 154 13.98 16.51 4.79
CA PHE A 154 12.97 15.50 5.09
C PHE A 154 13.66 14.16 5.32
N LEU A 155 13.73 13.79 6.59
CA LEU A 155 14.56 12.69 7.05
C LEU A 155 13.68 11.46 7.26
N PHE A 156 13.46 10.74 6.16
CA PHE A 156 12.72 9.49 6.11
C PHE A 156 13.42 8.38 6.90
N LYS A 157 12.66 7.39 7.36
CA LYS A 157 13.20 6.32 8.21
C LYS A 157 14.30 5.50 7.53
N GLU A 158 14.23 5.30 6.22
CA GLU A 158 15.28 4.58 5.46
C GLU A 158 16.62 5.36 5.42
N THR A 159 16.60 6.69 5.39
CA THR A 159 17.83 7.49 5.28
C THR A 159 18.60 7.65 6.60
N LEU A 160 17.99 7.29 7.73
CA LEU A 160 18.65 7.23 9.04
C LEU A 160 19.67 6.08 9.16
N GLY A 161 19.50 5.00 8.38
CA GLY A 161 20.19 3.73 8.63
C GLY A 161 21.57 3.59 7.97
N GLY A 162 21.98 4.50 7.09
CA GLY A 162 23.24 4.38 6.31
C GLY A 162 23.32 3.21 5.31
N ASN A 163 22.26 2.39 5.21
CA ASN A 163 22.18 1.25 4.29
C ASN A 163 21.69 1.70 2.90
N GLU A 164 22.59 2.18 2.05
CA GLU A 164 22.24 2.85 0.78
C GLU A 164 21.51 1.98 -0.26
N SER A 165 21.47 0.66 -0.11
CA SER A 165 20.83 -0.28 -1.08
C SER A 165 19.58 -1.01 -0.59
N TYR A 166 19.22 -0.91 0.70
CA TYR A 166 18.19 -1.77 1.32
C TYR A 166 16.91 -1.01 1.74
N GLY A 167 15.74 -1.61 1.49
CA GLY A 167 14.43 -1.04 1.77
C GLY A 167 13.91 -0.02 0.73
N PHE A 168 14.67 0.24 -0.34
CA PHE A 168 14.36 1.27 -1.33
C PHE A 168 13.42 0.77 -2.43
N LEU A 169 12.48 1.64 -2.82
CA LEU A 169 11.58 1.39 -3.96
C LEU A 169 12.39 1.20 -5.25
N THR A 170 12.11 0.14 -5.99
CA THR A 170 12.81 -0.19 -7.23
C THR A 170 12.19 0.51 -8.43
N TRP A 171 12.88 0.50 -9.58
CA TRP A 171 12.30 0.91 -10.87
C TRP A 171 11.01 0.15 -11.20
N LYS A 172 11.03 -1.17 -10.96
CA LYS A 172 9.86 -2.03 -11.07
C LYS A 172 8.72 -1.56 -10.16
N GLY A 173 9.01 -1.21 -8.91
CA GLY A 173 8.02 -0.70 -7.98
C GLY A 173 7.41 0.64 -8.38
N MET A 174 8.24 1.57 -8.85
CA MET A 174 7.79 2.84 -9.41
C MET A 174 6.83 2.62 -10.59
N HIS A 175 7.18 1.71 -11.50
CA HIS A 175 6.40 1.38 -12.69
C HIS A 175 5.08 0.66 -12.39
N GLN A 176 5.07 -0.28 -11.42
CA GLN A 176 3.83 -0.90 -10.92
C GLN A 176 2.85 0.15 -10.40
N MET A 177 3.33 1.08 -9.57
CA MET A 177 2.50 2.13 -8.98
C MET A 177 1.97 3.11 -10.03
N TYR A 178 2.79 3.47 -11.01
CA TYR A 178 2.36 4.27 -12.17
C TYR A 178 1.21 3.60 -12.93
N HIS A 179 1.33 2.31 -13.26
CA HIS A 179 0.27 1.60 -13.98
C HIS A 179 -1.01 1.44 -13.17
N ASN A 180 -0.91 1.26 -11.85
CA ASN A 180 -2.09 1.34 -10.98
C ASN A 180 -2.75 2.71 -11.01
N GLY A 181 -1.97 3.79 -11.06
CA GLY A 181 -2.47 5.15 -11.23
C GLY A 181 -3.25 5.32 -12.54
N VAL A 182 -2.67 4.89 -13.66
CA VAL A 182 -3.30 4.92 -14.99
C VAL A 182 -4.61 4.12 -15.00
N ALA A 183 -4.61 2.89 -14.48
CA ALA A 183 -5.79 2.04 -14.48
C ALA A 183 -6.91 2.61 -13.58
N MET A 184 -6.54 3.22 -12.44
CA MET A 184 -7.47 3.96 -11.58
C MET A 184 -8.03 5.22 -12.27
N ALA A 185 -7.22 5.92 -13.07
CA ALA A 185 -7.69 7.05 -13.86
C ALA A 185 -8.70 6.61 -14.92
N ASP A 186 -8.42 5.52 -15.64
CA ASP A 186 -9.31 4.97 -16.64
C ASP A 186 -10.62 4.43 -16.04
N ARG A 187 -10.61 3.96 -14.78
CA ARG A 187 -11.79 3.52 -14.04
C ARG A 187 -12.75 4.69 -13.69
N TYR A 188 -12.22 5.82 -13.21
CA TYR A 188 -13.03 6.92 -12.68
C TYR A 188 -13.10 8.17 -13.58
N ARG A 189 -12.61 8.08 -14.82
CA ARG A 189 -12.82 9.11 -15.84
C ARG A 189 -14.22 8.94 -16.44
N HIS A 190 -15.15 9.84 -16.08
CA HIS A 190 -16.53 9.81 -16.57
C HIS A 190 -16.67 10.04 -18.08
N ASP A 191 -15.80 10.88 -18.66
CA ASP A 191 -15.68 11.10 -20.10
C ASP A 191 -14.22 11.37 -20.48
N HIS A 192 -13.77 10.87 -21.63
CA HIS A 192 -12.43 11.08 -22.18
C HIS A 192 -12.11 12.54 -22.52
N THR A 193 -13.13 13.41 -22.56
CA THR A 193 -13.00 14.85 -22.86
C THR A 193 -12.48 15.69 -21.69
N HIS A 194 -12.68 15.26 -20.44
CA HIS A 194 -12.36 16.02 -19.23
C HIS A 194 -11.11 15.48 -18.52
N PHE A 195 -10.42 16.35 -17.77
CA PHE A 195 -9.34 15.95 -16.90
C PHE A 195 -9.88 15.29 -15.63
N PHE A 196 -9.07 14.42 -15.04
CA PHE A 196 -9.42 13.72 -13.81
C PHE A 196 -9.68 14.71 -12.66
N GLN A 197 -8.87 15.78 -12.58
CA GLN A 197 -8.99 16.85 -11.58
C GLN A 197 -10.24 17.72 -11.74
N ASP A 198 -10.95 17.67 -12.87
CA ASP A 198 -12.18 18.44 -13.07
C ASP A 198 -13.32 17.88 -12.20
N HIS A 199 -13.29 16.56 -11.96
CA HIS A 199 -14.32 15.81 -11.24
C HIS A 199 -13.93 15.52 -9.78
N TRP A 200 -12.63 15.38 -9.50
CA TRP A 200 -12.12 14.85 -8.24
C TRP A 200 -11.29 15.88 -7.47
N ASP A 201 -11.65 16.11 -6.20
CA ASP A 201 -10.80 16.77 -5.20
C ASP A 201 -9.81 15.72 -4.69
N ILE A 202 -8.53 15.84 -5.06
CA ILE A 202 -7.51 14.81 -4.78
C ILE A 202 -6.69 15.21 -3.56
N LYS A 203 -6.64 14.34 -2.55
CA LYS A 203 -5.73 14.47 -1.40
C LYS A 203 -4.94 13.18 -1.22
N ALA A 204 -3.65 13.31 -0.98
CA ALA A 204 -2.74 12.20 -0.85
C ALA A 204 -2.06 12.20 0.53
N PHE A 205 -1.98 11.02 1.13
CA PHE A 205 -1.39 10.78 2.43
C PHE A 205 -0.40 9.62 2.33
N SER A 206 0.69 9.69 3.11
CA SER A 206 1.67 8.62 3.18
C SER A 206 2.21 8.47 4.59
N THR A 207 2.58 7.24 4.92
CA THR A 207 3.45 6.95 6.07
C THR A 207 4.83 7.59 5.87
N ASN A 208 5.57 7.84 6.95
CA ASN A 208 6.91 8.46 6.92
C ASN A 208 8.04 7.50 6.48
N TYR A 209 7.89 6.91 5.30
CA TYR A 209 8.87 6.07 4.62
C TYR A 209 9.07 6.56 3.19
N LEU A 210 10.32 6.63 2.74
CA LEU A 210 10.65 7.12 1.39
C LEU A 210 10.01 6.22 0.31
N ARG A 211 9.91 4.91 0.55
CA ARG A 211 9.29 3.97 -0.40
C ARG A 211 7.78 4.18 -0.57
N THR A 212 7.05 4.57 0.48
CA THR A 212 5.61 4.83 0.41
C THR A 212 5.37 6.21 -0.21
N VAL A 213 6.14 7.22 0.18
CA VAL A 213 6.08 8.56 -0.46
C VAL A 213 6.35 8.47 -1.95
N LYS A 214 7.46 7.84 -2.38
CA LYS A 214 7.75 7.65 -3.82
C LYS A 214 6.67 6.83 -4.53
N SER A 215 6.09 5.81 -3.88
CA SER A 215 4.98 5.04 -4.47
C SER A 215 3.72 5.88 -4.65
N CYS A 216 3.46 6.82 -3.75
CA CYS A 216 2.36 7.76 -3.86
C CYS A 216 2.60 8.75 -5.00
N GLN A 217 3.83 9.30 -5.09
CA GLN A 217 4.24 10.18 -6.19
C GLN A 217 4.06 9.51 -7.57
N THR A 218 4.53 8.26 -7.73
CA THR A 218 4.41 7.56 -9.02
C THR A 218 2.99 7.09 -9.31
N PHE A 219 2.18 6.79 -8.29
CA PHE A 219 0.74 6.55 -8.46
C PHE A 219 0.01 7.81 -8.96
N LEU A 220 0.27 8.97 -8.36
CA LEU A 220 -0.30 10.25 -8.78
C LEU A 220 0.17 10.65 -10.18
N ASP A 221 1.42 10.38 -10.54
CA ASP A 221 1.94 10.58 -11.91
C ASP A 221 1.10 9.80 -12.94
N GLY A 222 0.88 8.51 -12.68
CA GLY A 222 0.03 7.66 -13.52
C GLY A 222 -1.42 8.16 -13.57
N LEU A 223 -2.00 8.47 -12.40
CA LEU A 223 -3.39 8.93 -12.23
C LEU A 223 -3.67 10.22 -13.02
N LEU A 224 -2.67 11.11 -13.09
CA LEU A 224 -2.76 12.43 -13.70
C LEU A 224 -2.04 12.50 -15.06
N SER A 225 -1.67 11.35 -15.63
CA SER A 225 -1.05 11.31 -16.95
C SER A 225 -2.10 11.58 -18.04
N ASN A 226 -1.82 12.55 -18.92
CA ASN A 226 -2.70 12.90 -20.05
C ASN A 226 -2.64 11.89 -21.22
N ASN A 227 -2.17 10.68 -20.97
CA ASN A 227 -1.90 9.64 -21.96
C ASN A 227 -3.16 9.09 -22.67
N SER A 228 -4.36 9.42 -22.17
CA SER A 228 -5.64 9.06 -22.80
C SER A 228 -5.75 9.52 -24.26
N ARG A 229 -5.18 10.69 -24.62
CA ARG A 229 -5.23 11.22 -26.00
C ARG A 229 -4.49 10.35 -27.02
N ASN A 230 -3.42 9.65 -26.60
CA ASN A 230 -2.69 8.71 -27.46
C ASN A 230 -3.19 7.25 -27.32
N SER A 231 -3.89 6.93 -26.23
CA SER A 231 -4.44 5.59 -25.95
C SER A 231 -5.52 5.12 -26.93
N VAL A 232 -6.10 6.01 -27.75
CA VAL A 232 -7.04 5.65 -28.82
C VAL A 232 -6.46 4.60 -29.79
N ARG A 233 -5.13 4.50 -29.92
CA ARG A 233 -4.44 3.45 -30.70
C ARG A 233 -4.13 2.16 -29.95
N CYS A 234 -4.32 2.10 -28.64
CA CYS A 234 -4.10 0.89 -27.83
C CYS A 234 -5.36 0.01 -27.66
N ALA A 235 -6.55 0.50 -28.03
CA ALA A 235 -7.79 -0.28 -27.91
C ALA A 235 -7.80 -1.59 -28.74
N ASP A 236 -6.98 -1.67 -29.80
CA ASP A 236 -6.80 -2.90 -30.60
C ASP A 236 -5.86 -3.95 -29.96
N ARG A 237 -5.15 -3.60 -28.86
CA ARG A 237 -4.43 -4.60 -28.05
C ARG A 237 -5.41 -5.40 -27.19
N LYS A 238 -5.91 -6.48 -27.81
CA LYS A 238 -6.86 -7.49 -27.32
C LYS A 238 -6.82 -7.75 -25.81
N LYS A 239 -8.03 -7.77 -25.22
CA LYS A 239 -8.41 -8.07 -23.81
C LYS A 239 -7.84 -9.31 -23.10
N ASN A 240 -7.01 -10.14 -23.74
CA ASN A 240 -6.57 -11.42 -23.18
C ASN A 240 -5.18 -11.40 -22.55
N ASP A 241 -4.35 -10.40 -22.86
CA ASP A 241 -3.10 -10.20 -22.16
C ASP A 241 -3.34 -9.32 -20.94
N SER A 242 -3.51 -9.96 -19.77
CA SER A 242 -3.00 -9.36 -18.55
C SER A 242 -1.52 -9.09 -18.84
N VAL A 243 -1.15 -7.82 -19.01
CA VAL A 243 0.19 -7.45 -19.46
C VAL A 243 1.19 -8.03 -18.48
N LEU A 244 1.77 -9.17 -18.85
CA LEU A 244 2.87 -9.76 -18.14
C LEU A 244 3.98 -8.75 -18.36
N LEU A 245 4.29 -7.95 -17.35
CA LEU A 245 5.35 -6.95 -17.40
C LEU A 245 6.61 -7.67 -17.87
N ASP A 246 6.95 -7.51 -19.14
CA ASP A 246 8.11 -8.16 -19.72
C ASP A 246 9.31 -7.39 -19.20
N TYR A 247 9.89 -7.90 -18.10
CA TYR A 247 10.98 -7.29 -17.34
C TYR A 247 12.28 -7.11 -18.13
N LYS A 248 12.27 -7.40 -19.44
CA LYS A 248 13.32 -7.06 -20.41
C LYS A 248 13.13 -5.70 -21.06
N GLN A 249 11.93 -5.12 -21.00
CA GLN A 249 11.68 -3.75 -21.45
C GLN A 249 12.12 -2.78 -20.35
N PRO A 250 12.77 -1.66 -20.71
CA PRO A 250 13.00 -0.57 -19.76
C PRO A 250 11.67 -0.15 -19.12
N THR A 251 11.67 0.02 -17.81
CA THR A 251 10.49 0.57 -17.12
C THR A 251 10.22 2.00 -17.56
N HIS A 252 8.99 2.49 -17.36
CA HIS A 252 8.63 3.87 -17.69
C HIS A 252 9.64 4.91 -17.21
N TYR A 253 10.23 4.70 -16.02
CA TYR A 253 11.18 5.63 -15.42
C TYR A 253 12.64 5.39 -15.81
N GLU A 254 13.04 4.16 -16.15
CA GLU A 254 14.43 3.87 -16.59
C GLU A 254 14.78 4.55 -17.92
N SER A 255 13.78 4.86 -18.75
CA SER A 255 13.96 5.49 -20.07
C SER A 255 13.59 6.98 -20.14
N ILE A 256 13.32 7.65 -19.01
CA ILE A 256 12.94 9.06 -19.00
C ILE A 256 14.18 9.96 -19.15
N ASP A 257 14.16 10.84 -20.15
CA ASP A 257 14.96 12.06 -20.14
C ASP A 257 14.31 13.03 -19.13
N LEU A 258 15.01 13.25 -18.01
CA LEU A 258 14.54 14.12 -16.92
C LEU A 258 14.29 15.57 -17.37
N GLU A 259 15.05 16.06 -18.35
CA GLU A 259 14.88 17.43 -18.88
C GLU A 259 13.71 17.51 -19.86
N GLU A 260 13.43 16.46 -20.64
CA GLU A 260 12.20 16.38 -21.43
C GLU A 260 10.96 16.26 -20.53
N TYR A 261 11.02 15.43 -19.48
CA TYR A 261 9.93 15.31 -18.49
C TYR A 261 9.67 16.62 -17.75
N ARG A 262 10.72 17.36 -17.35
CA ARG A 262 10.56 18.71 -16.79
C ARG A 262 9.94 19.69 -17.78
N LYS A 263 10.34 19.68 -19.05
CA LYS A 263 9.80 20.59 -20.08
C LYS A 263 8.32 20.33 -20.33
N THR A 264 7.93 19.06 -20.52
CA THR A 264 6.54 18.67 -20.82
C THR A 264 5.58 18.99 -19.66
N ASN A 265 6.01 18.84 -18.40
CA ASN A 265 5.22 19.22 -17.23
C ASN A 265 5.23 20.73 -16.93
N LYS A 266 6.31 21.48 -17.25
CA LYS A 266 6.35 22.94 -17.07
C LYS A 266 5.45 23.70 -18.05
N THR A 267 5.18 23.13 -19.23
CA THR A 267 4.33 23.77 -20.24
C THR A 267 2.82 23.62 -20.01
N SER A 268 2.40 22.79 -19.04
CA SER A 268 0.99 22.43 -18.87
C SER A 268 0.16 23.45 -18.08
N ASP A 269 0.74 24.11 -17.07
CA ASP A 269 0.00 24.92 -16.11
C ASP A 269 0.72 26.23 -15.72
N SER A 270 0.39 27.30 -16.43
CA SER A 270 0.33 28.65 -15.84
C SER A 270 -1.06 29.00 -15.30
N SER A 271 -2.04 28.10 -15.50
CA SER A 271 -3.31 28.14 -14.79
C SER A 271 -3.08 27.72 -13.33
N SER A 272 -3.86 28.26 -12.39
CA SER A 272 -3.67 28.01 -10.95
C SER A 272 -4.21 26.64 -10.51
N SER A 273 -3.88 25.58 -11.25
CA SER A 273 -4.24 24.20 -10.89
C SER A 273 -3.64 23.87 -9.52
N SER A 274 -4.48 23.39 -8.60
CA SER A 274 -4.09 23.15 -7.22
C SER A 274 -3.06 22.01 -7.15
N MET A 275 -1.81 22.35 -6.86
CA MET A 275 -0.70 21.42 -6.66
C MET A 275 -1.08 20.36 -5.61
N ILE A 276 -0.93 19.08 -5.95
CA ILE A 276 -1.34 17.97 -5.07
C ILE A 276 -0.18 17.61 -4.14
N GLU A 277 -0.28 18.09 -2.91
CA GLU A 277 0.64 17.77 -1.83
C GLU A 277 0.45 16.34 -1.32
N ILE A 278 1.55 15.65 -1.03
CA ILE A 278 1.55 14.38 -0.31
C ILE A 278 1.81 14.67 1.16
N LYS A 279 0.79 14.44 1.99
CA LYS A 279 0.82 14.70 3.42
C LYS A 279 1.40 13.51 4.16
N VAL A 280 2.63 13.67 4.64
CA VAL A 280 3.31 12.68 5.48
C VAL A 280 2.91 12.88 6.93
N ARG A 281 2.41 11.81 7.54
CA ARG A 281 2.03 11.76 8.96
C ARG A 281 3.15 11.14 9.77
N ASP A 282 3.27 11.54 11.04
CA ASP A 282 4.04 10.82 12.03
C ASP A 282 3.47 10.99 13.45
N GLY A 283 4.04 10.23 14.39
CA GLY A 283 3.61 10.22 15.79
C GLY A 283 2.11 9.97 15.92
N LYS A 284 1.44 10.76 16.76
CA LYS A 284 0.02 10.57 17.12
C LYS A 284 -0.95 10.77 15.94
N GLU A 285 -0.55 11.47 14.88
CA GLU A 285 -1.39 11.73 13.70
C GLU A 285 -1.33 10.60 12.65
N GLU A 286 -0.46 9.59 12.84
CA GLU A 286 -0.30 8.47 11.92
C GLU A 286 -1.47 7.48 12.00
N THR A 287 -2.41 7.55 11.05
CA THR A 287 -3.53 6.61 10.93
C THR A 287 -3.18 5.35 10.14
N LEU A 288 -2.12 5.36 9.33
CA LEU A 288 -1.77 4.31 8.37
C LEU A 288 -0.74 3.30 8.89
N ASN A 289 -0.03 3.60 9.99
CA ASN A 289 0.91 2.68 10.62
C ASN A 289 0.84 2.75 12.16
N ALA A 290 0.12 1.81 12.77
CA ALA A 290 -0.05 1.74 14.22
C ALA A 290 1.26 1.53 15.00
N PHE A 291 2.26 0.87 14.42
CA PHE A 291 3.58 0.71 15.04
C PHE A 291 4.35 2.02 15.15
N ASP A 292 4.11 2.95 14.23
CA ASP A 292 4.71 4.28 14.23
C ASP A 292 3.96 5.25 15.14
N ARG A 293 2.62 5.09 15.23
CA ARG A 293 1.77 5.88 16.12
C ARG A 293 1.94 5.53 17.60
N SER A 294 1.91 4.23 17.90
CA SER A 294 1.72 3.69 19.25
C SER A 294 2.68 2.52 19.54
N PRO A 295 4.02 2.65 19.37
CA PRO A 295 4.97 1.53 19.37
C PRO A 295 4.92 0.64 20.63
N GLU A 296 4.89 1.24 21.84
CA GLU A 296 4.84 0.48 23.08
C GLU A 296 3.49 -0.23 23.27
N LEU A 297 2.37 0.42 22.95
CA LEU A 297 1.04 -0.20 22.98
C LEU A 297 0.94 -1.38 22.01
N MET A 298 1.44 -1.22 20.78
CA MET A 298 1.45 -2.31 19.79
C MET A 298 2.31 -3.49 20.27
N LYS A 299 3.45 -3.23 20.90
CA LYS A 299 4.32 -4.23 21.51
C LYS A 299 3.66 -4.94 22.70
N ASP A 300 2.92 -4.21 23.53
CA ASP A 300 2.14 -4.77 24.65
C ASP A 300 1.04 -5.69 24.14
N LEU A 301 0.20 -5.22 23.21
CA LEU A 301 -0.88 -6.01 22.61
C LEU A 301 -0.34 -7.25 21.86
N MET A 302 0.79 -7.13 21.17
CA MET A 302 1.46 -8.27 20.52
C MET A 302 2.00 -9.28 21.54
N ARG A 303 2.61 -8.83 22.65
CA ARG A 303 3.10 -9.72 23.71
C ARG A 303 1.97 -10.59 24.24
N ASP A 304 0.81 -9.99 24.49
CA ASP A 304 -0.33 -10.68 25.09
C ASP A 304 -0.89 -11.76 24.14
N VAL A 305 -0.89 -11.51 22.81
CA VAL A 305 -1.21 -12.56 21.82
C VAL A 305 -0.13 -13.64 21.75
N VAL A 306 1.15 -13.26 21.74
CA VAL A 306 2.28 -14.20 21.67
C VAL A 306 2.33 -15.12 22.90
N ALA A 307 1.81 -14.68 24.05
CA ALA A 307 1.68 -15.47 25.26
C ALA A 307 0.53 -16.50 25.25
N THR A 308 -0.36 -16.48 24.24
CA THR A 308 -1.48 -17.44 24.18
C THR A 308 -1.00 -18.87 23.84
N PRO A 309 -1.60 -19.92 24.43
CA PRO A 309 -1.18 -21.31 24.15
C PRO A 309 -1.25 -21.71 22.68
N ASP A 310 -2.30 -21.30 21.96
CA ASP A 310 -2.47 -21.56 20.52
C ASP A 310 -1.36 -20.92 19.67
N PHE A 311 -0.93 -19.70 20.03
CA PHE A 311 0.19 -19.04 19.36
C PHE A 311 1.51 -19.78 19.61
N ILE A 312 1.79 -20.09 20.89
CA ILE A 312 3.00 -20.81 21.31
C ILE A 312 3.08 -22.17 20.61
N GLU A 313 1.98 -22.91 20.54
CA GLU A 313 1.94 -24.21 19.87
C GLU A 313 2.25 -24.08 18.37
N LYS A 314 1.57 -23.15 17.67
CA LYS A 314 1.80 -22.90 16.23
C LYS A 314 3.24 -22.46 15.93
N ASP A 315 3.81 -21.56 16.73
CA ASP A 315 5.18 -21.08 16.52
C ASP A 315 6.23 -22.14 16.89
N THR A 316 5.96 -23.00 17.88
CA THR A 316 6.80 -24.15 18.22
C THR A 316 6.83 -25.18 17.09
N ARG A 317 5.69 -25.45 16.42
CA ARG A 317 5.64 -26.33 15.24
C ARG A 317 6.48 -25.82 14.06
N ALA A 318 6.84 -24.53 14.02
CA ALA A 318 7.70 -23.97 12.99
C ALA A 318 9.22 -24.10 13.29
N ALA A 319 9.62 -24.76 14.39
CA ALA A 319 11.03 -24.97 14.73
C ALA A 319 11.86 -25.71 13.64
N PRO A 320 11.34 -26.76 12.95
CA PRO A 320 12.09 -27.42 11.87
C PRO A 320 12.28 -26.52 10.62
N LEU A 321 11.31 -25.65 10.33
CA LEU A 321 11.42 -24.65 9.27
C LEU A 321 12.47 -23.60 9.63
N LYS A 322 12.44 -23.09 10.87
CA LYS A 322 13.44 -22.16 11.39
C LYS A 322 14.87 -22.71 11.30
N ALA A 323 15.09 -23.99 11.65
CA ALA A 323 16.40 -24.61 11.57
C ALA A 323 16.95 -24.57 10.13
N GLN A 324 16.17 -25.06 9.16
CA GLN A 324 16.52 -24.99 7.74
C GLN A 324 16.78 -23.54 7.27
N LEU A 325 15.96 -22.57 7.70
CA LEU A 325 16.18 -21.16 7.35
C LEU A 325 17.49 -20.59 7.90
N PHE A 326 17.97 -21.05 9.07
CA PHE A 326 19.28 -20.64 9.59
C PHE A 326 20.44 -21.30 8.82
N ASP A 327 20.29 -22.56 8.40
CA ASP A 327 21.29 -23.26 7.59
C ASP A 327 21.44 -22.62 6.20
N PHE A 328 20.31 -22.24 5.57
CA PHE A 328 20.30 -21.67 4.23
C PHE A 328 20.48 -20.14 4.16
N ILE A 329 20.05 -19.41 5.19
CA ILE A 329 20.06 -17.94 5.25
C ILE A 329 20.73 -17.48 6.56
N PRO A 330 22.07 -17.63 6.68
CA PRO A 330 22.77 -17.45 7.96
C PRO A 330 22.63 -16.05 8.56
N GLY A 331 22.36 -15.02 7.76
CA GLY A 331 22.09 -13.66 8.24
C GLY A 331 20.87 -13.56 9.16
N LEU A 332 19.90 -14.47 9.07
CA LEU A 332 18.76 -14.53 10.01
C LEU A 332 19.20 -14.81 11.46
N SER A 333 20.29 -15.55 11.64
CA SER A 333 20.86 -15.81 12.97
C SER A 333 21.51 -14.55 13.55
N ARG A 334 22.24 -13.77 12.74
CA ARG A 334 22.97 -12.56 13.16
C ARG A 334 22.03 -11.49 13.75
N TYR A 335 20.87 -11.26 13.10
CA TYR A 335 19.91 -10.23 13.53
C TYR A 335 18.89 -10.70 14.57
N SER A 336 18.89 -11.97 14.97
CA SER A 336 17.96 -12.53 15.97
C SER A 336 18.00 -11.82 17.33
N SER A 337 19.17 -11.29 17.69
CA SER A 337 19.47 -10.69 19.00
C SER A 337 18.63 -9.46 19.35
N HIS A 338 18.13 -8.72 18.35
CA HIS A 338 17.39 -7.47 18.56
C HIS A 338 15.96 -7.65 19.10
N PHE A 339 15.35 -8.84 18.97
CA PHE A 339 14.01 -9.11 19.50
C PHE A 339 13.98 -9.53 20.97
N GLY A 340 15.13 -9.43 21.66
CA GLY A 340 15.30 -9.83 23.04
C GLY A 340 15.38 -11.36 23.20
N LYS A 341 16.16 -11.80 24.20
CA LYS A 341 16.37 -13.23 24.50
C LYS A 341 15.09 -13.98 24.95
N SER A 342 13.96 -13.28 25.08
CA SER A 342 12.68 -13.77 25.58
C SER A 342 11.67 -14.15 24.49
N SER A 343 11.92 -13.86 23.20
CA SER A 343 11.06 -14.36 22.12
C SER A 343 11.28 -15.86 21.90
N PRO A 344 10.26 -16.74 22.02
CA PRO A 344 10.41 -18.18 21.78
C PRO A 344 10.94 -18.51 20.39
N SER A 345 10.62 -17.67 19.38
CA SER A 345 11.03 -17.91 18.00
C SER A 345 12.54 -17.74 17.80
N ALA A 346 13.18 -16.77 18.45
CA ALA A 346 14.54 -16.29 18.13
C ALA A 346 14.84 -16.10 16.63
N ILE A 347 13.82 -15.91 15.78
CA ILE A 347 13.89 -15.61 14.35
C ILE A 347 12.91 -14.49 14.05
N ASN A 348 13.32 -13.51 13.25
CA ASN A 348 12.40 -12.52 12.71
C ASN A 348 11.77 -13.05 11.41
N TRP A 349 10.56 -13.61 11.54
CA TRP A 349 9.79 -14.12 10.41
C TRP A 349 9.44 -13.07 9.36
N ILE A 350 9.41 -11.77 9.72
CA ILE A 350 9.20 -10.67 8.75
C ILE A 350 10.44 -10.54 7.85
N ASP A 351 11.65 -10.51 8.43
CA ASP A 351 12.90 -10.45 7.66
C ASP A 351 13.05 -11.68 6.75
N ALA A 352 12.73 -12.87 7.26
CA ALA A 352 12.76 -14.11 6.49
C ALA A 352 11.79 -14.10 5.31
N ALA A 353 10.53 -13.69 5.52
CA ALA A 353 9.56 -13.58 4.43
C ALA A 353 9.96 -12.51 3.41
N ASP A 354 10.53 -11.38 3.86
CA ASP A 354 10.95 -10.29 2.99
C ASP A 354 12.05 -10.71 1.99
N HIS A 355 12.98 -11.55 2.45
CA HIS A 355 14.00 -12.18 1.60
C HIS A 355 13.38 -12.87 0.38
N PHE A 356 12.44 -13.79 0.61
CA PHE A 356 11.78 -14.53 -0.47
C PHE A 356 10.90 -13.64 -1.34
N VAL A 357 10.15 -12.69 -0.74
CA VAL A 357 9.23 -11.79 -1.48
C VAL A 357 10.00 -10.87 -2.43
N CYS A 358 11.09 -10.25 -1.98
CA CYS A 358 11.91 -9.38 -2.83
C CYS A 358 12.57 -10.15 -3.98
N ARG A 359 13.12 -11.34 -3.70
CA ARG A 359 13.81 -12.17 -4.70
C ARG A 359 12.85 -12.74 -5.74
N SER A 360 11.75 -13.34 -5.29
CA SER A 360 10.68 -13.85 -6.17
C SER A 360 10.11 -12.74 -7.06
N SER A 361 9.91 -11.53 -6.52
CA SER A 361 9.48 -10.39 -7.31
C SER A 361 10.49 -10.02 -8.40
N HIS A 362 11.79 -10.08 -8.14
CA HIS A 362 12.83 -9.76 -9.12
C HIS A 362 13.18 -10.90 -10.09
N SER A 363 12.47 -12.04 -10.01
CA SER A 363 12.87 -13.29 -10.68
C SER A 363 14.32 -13.68 -10.38
N LEU A 364 14.79 -13.34 -9.17
CA LEU A 364 16.14 -13.65 -8.72
C LEU A 364 16.13 -15.06 -8.11
N PRO A 365 16.98 -15.99 -8.59
CA PRO A 365 17.11 -17.29 -7.94
C PRO A 365 17.41 -17.11 -6.46
N VAL A 366 16.67 -17.78 -5.60
CA VAL A 366 16.86 -17.69 -4.15
C VAL A 366 18.23 -18.25 -3.77
N THR A 367 18.67 -19.29 -4.49
CA THR A 367 20.04 -19.87 -4.47
C THR A 367 21.16 -18.87 -4.76
N ARG A 368 20.89 -17.72 -5.39
CA ARG A 368 21.92 -16.71 -5.66
C ARG A 368 22.45 -16.15 -4.33
N PHE A 369 23.78 -16.03 -4.19
CA PHE A 369 24.44 -15.55 -2.95
C PHE A 369 24.32 -16.53 -1.74
N CYS A 370 24.19 -17.84 -1.99
CA CYS A 370 24.19 -18.88 -0.95
C CYS A 370 25.46 -19.73 -1.02
N ALA A 371 26.26 -19.76 0.06
CA ALA A 371 27.52 -20.52 0.13
C ALA A 371 27.31 -22.05 0.09
N HIS A 372 26.23 -22.55 0.69
CA HIS A 372 26.07 -23.97 1.01
C HIS A 372 25.77 -24.90 -0.18
N LEU A 373 25.65 -24.37 -1.40
CA LEU A 373 25.34 -25.17 -2.60
C LEU A 373 26.52 -26.00 -3.12
N GLU A 374 27.76 -25.68 -2.71
CA GLU A 374 28.94 -26.45 -3.13
C GLU A 374 29.12 -27.76 -2.35
N TYR A 375 28.42 -27.94 -1.23
CA TYR A 375 28.62 -29.07 -0.29
C TYR A 375 27.57 -30.17 -0.35
N HIS A 376 26.46 -29.94 -1.05
CA HIS A 376 25.42 -30.95 -1.25
C HIS A 376 25.38 -31.37 -2.71
N ASP A 377 25.36 -32.69 -2.97
CA ASP A 377 25.17 -33.30 -4.31
C ASP A 377 23.79 -32.99 -4.96
N THR A 378 23.08 -31.98 -4.46
CA THR A 378 21.83 -31.44 -5.00
C THR A 378 22.10 -30.69 -6.30
N THR A 379 21.37 -31.05 -7.36
CA THR A 379 21.36 -30.24 -8.59
C THR A 379 20.83 -28.83 -8.33
N PRO A 380 21.25 -27.80 -9.10
CA PRO A 380 20.74 -26.44 -8.93
C PRO A 380 19.21 -26.32 -9.02
N SER A 381 18.55 -27.14 -9.85
CA SER A 381 17.08 -27.18 -9.92
C SER A 381 16.45 -27.66 -8.61
N SER A 382 16.96 -28.76 -8.04
CA SER A 382 16.44 -29.29 -6.77
C SER A 382 16.66 -28.34 -5.59
N ALA A 383 17.76 -27.57 -5.60
CA ALA A 383 18.00 -26.54 -4.60
C ALA A 383 16.98 -25.38 -4.72
N GLU A 384 16.76 -24.85 -5.93
CA GLU A 384 15.81 -23.76 -6.14
C GLU A 384 14.36 -24.18 -5.79
N GLU A 385 13.95 -25.40 -6.15
CA GLU A 385 12.65 -25.97 -5.75
C GLU A 385 12.48 -26.09 -4.22
N GLN A 386 13.55 -26.49 -3.51
CA GLN A 386 13.57 -26.53 -2.05
C GLN A 386 13.44 -25.12 -1.45
N PHE A 387 14.20 -24.14 -1.95
CA PHE A 387 14.12 -22.75 -1.52
C PHE A 387 12.75 -22.13 -1.80
N GLU A 388 12.11 -22.43 -2.94
CA GLU A 388 10.73 -22.00 -3.17
C GLU A 388 9.77 -22.61 -2.14
N SER A 389 9.97 -23.86 -1.70
CA SER A 389 9.15 -24.46 -0.65
C SER A 389 9.35 -23.76 0.69
N LEU A 390 10.60 -23.52 1.08
CA LEU A 390 10.92 -22.74 2.29
C LEU A 390 10.28 -21.35 2.24
N GLY A 391 10.27 -20.69 1.09
CA GLY A 391 9.61 -19.39 0.91
C GLY A 391 8.08 -19.46 1.08
N ARG A 392 7.44 -20.49 0.51
CA ARG A 392 5.98 -20.74 0.69
C ARG A 392 5.64 -21.03 2.15
N GLU A 393 6.43 -21.86 2.82
CA GLU A 393 6.22 -22.23 4.23
C GLU A 393 6.47 -21.05 5.17
N THR A 394 7.53 -20.25 4.92
CA THR A 394 7.84 -19.02 5.66
C THR A 394 6.70 -18.01 5.57
N LEU A 395 6.17 -17.77 4.37
CA LEU A 395 5.03 -16.87 4.16
C LEU A 395 3.75 -17.41 4.80
N SER A 396 3.50 -18.72 4.70
CA SER A 396 2.35 -19.38 5.36
C SER A 396 2.41 -19.22 6.88
N HIS A 397 3.57 -19.44 7.49
CA HIS A 397 3.75 -19.26 8.94
C HIS A 397 3.64 -17.80 9.36
N LEU A 398 4.22 -16.86 8.61
CA LEU A 398 4.08 -15.43 8.88
C LEU A 398 2.60 -15.00 8.83
N LEU A 399 1.84 -15.46 7.83
CA LEU A 399 0.40 -15.23 7.72
C LEU A 399 -0.37 -15.85 8.90
N SER A 400 0.03 -17.03 9.37
CA SER A 400 -0.54 -17.67 10.57
C SER A 400 -0.33 -16.79 11.82
N ARG A 401 0.89 -16.24 12.01
CA ARG A 401 1.18 -15.30 13.11
C ARG A 401 0.33 -14.03 13.03
N PHE A 402 0.24 -13.41 11.85
CA PHE A 402 -0.59 -12.21 11.63
C PHE A 402 -2.09 -12.49 11.80
N ARG A 403 -2.57 -13.66 11.38
CA ARG A 403 -3.93 -14.11 11.67
C ARG A 403 -4.17 -14.16 13.18
N SER A 404 -3.27 -14.76 13.96
CA SER A 404 -3.41 -14.81 15.41
C SER A 404 -3.37 -13.41 16.05
N TYR A 405 -2.50 -12.51 15.58
CA TYR A 405 -2.50 -11.10 16.04
C TYR A 405 -3.85 -10.42 15.78
N TYR A 406 -4.43 -10.60 14.59
CA TYR A 406 -5.67 -9.93 14.19
C TYR A 406 -6.96 -10.63 14.68
N MET A 407 -6.85 -11.79 15.34
CA MET A 407 -7.94 -12.37 16.13
C MET A 407 -8.09 -11.69 17.51
N ASN A 408 -7.10 -10.87 17.94
CA ASN A 408 -7.25 -10.02 19.13
C ASN A 408 -7.99 -8.72 18.74
N PRO A 409 -9.17 -8.44 19.31
CA PRO A 409 -9.97 -7.29 18.90
C PRO A 409 -9.28 -5.94 19.13
N SER A 410 -8.58 -5.78 20.25
CA SER A 410 -7.91 -4.52 20.60
C SER A 410 -6.71 -4.23 19.68
N LEU A 411 -5.93 -5.25 19.32
CA LEU A 411 -4.84 -5.13 18.35
C LEU A 411 -5.38 -4.84 16.94
N LEU A 412 -6.41 -5.56 16.50
CA LEU A 412 -7.05 -5.31 15.20
C LEU A 412 -7.64 -3.88 15.14
N ALA A 413 -8.26 -3.41 16.21
CA ALA A 413 -8.83 -2.08 16.29
C ALA A 413 -7.77 -0.97 16.28
N GLU A 414 -6.64 -1.13 16.97
CA GLU A 414 -5.53 -0.18 16.87
C GLU A 414 -4.87 -0.22 15.48
N MET A 415 -4.81 -1.39 14.82
CA MET A 415 -4.25 -1.53 13.47
C MET A 415 -5.11 -0.91 12.35
N ALA A 416 -6.44 -1.09 12.39
CA ALA A 416 -7.34 -0.73 11.29
C ALA A 416 -8.33 0.40 11.62
N GLY A 417 -8.71 0.56 12.89
CA GLY A 417 -9.75 1.50 13.34
C GLY A 417 -9.50 2.95 12.91
N PRO A 418 -8.31 3.53 13.17
CA PRO A 418 -8.01 4.93 12.80
C PRO A 418 -8.12 5.23 11.29
N ALA A 419 -7.63 4.33 10.43
CA ALA A 419 -7.72 4.52 8.98
C ALA A 419 -9.16 4.37 8.46
N LEU A 420 -9.93 3.45 9.04
CA LEU A 420 -11.35 3.27 8.70
C LEU A 420 -12.23 4.41 9.22
N ASP A 421 -11.97 4.91 10.43
CA ASP A 421 -12.70 6.04 11.01
C ASP A 421 -12.47 7.34 10.25
N GLU A 422 -11.26 7.55 9.72
CA GLU A 422 -10.94 8.69 8.87
C GLU A 422 -11.81 8.72 7.60
N ILE A 423 -11.88 7.62 6.84
CA ILE A 423 -12.72 7.55 5.64
C ILE A 423 -14.22 7.60 5.99
N ARG A 424 -14.61 7.08 7.16
CA ARG A 424 -15.99 7.14 7.66
C ARG A 424 -16.46 8.56 7.92
N LEU A 425 -15.64 9.38 8.57
CA LEU A 425 -15.95 10.79 8.84
C LEU A 425 -16.12 11.57 7.52
N GLU A 426 -15.26 11.31 6.54
CA GLU A 426 -15.38 11.94 5.22
C GLU A 426 -16.60 11.44 4.43
N MET A 427 -16.93 10.15 4.48
CA MET A 427 -18.17 9.62 3.89
C MET A 427 -19.42 10.29 4.48
N LYS A 428 -19.46 10.53 5.80
CA LYS A 428 -20.57 11.25 6.46
C LYS A 428 -20.70 12.68 5.93
N GLN A 429 -19.59 13.41 5.85
CA GLN A 429 -19.56 14.78 5.32
C GLN A 429 -20.07 14.85 3.87
N VAL A 430 -19.75 13.86 3.04
CA VAL A 430 -20.24 13.77 1.65
C VAL A 430 -21.75 13.54 1.62
N VAL A 431 -22.29 12.65 2.45
CA VAL A 431 -23.75 12.41 2.55
C VAL A 431 -24.49 13.66 3.02
N GLU A 432 -24.00 14.31 4.07
CA GLU A 432 -24.58 15.56 4.61
C GLU A 432 -24.63 16.66 3.54
N THR A 433 -23.53 16.83 2.79
CA THR A 433 -23.44 17.82 1.70
C THR A 433 -24.43 17.48 0.57
N THR A 434 -24.43 16.24 0.10
CA THR A 434 -25.27 15.79 -1.02
C THR A 434 -26.77 15.81 -0.70
N ASN A 435 -27.15 15.53 0.54
CA ASN A 435 -28.55 15.63 0.98
C ASN A 435 -28.96 17.09 1.22
N GLY A 436 -28.07 17.93 1.76
CA GLY A 436 -28.33 19.36 1.97
C GLY A 436 -28.70 20.10 0.67
N TYR A 437 -27.98 19.86 -0.42
CA TYR A 437 -28.28 20.43 -1.74
C TYR A 437 -29.66 20.04 -2.30
N SER A 438 -30.22 18.90 -1.88
CA SER A 438 -31.51 18.42 -2.40
C SER A 438 -32.71 19.16 -1.78
N ASN A 439 -32.56 19.71 -0.57
CA ASN A 439 -33.64 20.34 0.19
C ASN A 439 -33.72 21.88 0.02
N SER A 440 -32.72 22.51 -0.60
CA SER A 440 -32.69 23.96 -0.83
C SER A 440 -33.43 24.43 -2.10
N GLY A 441 -34.05 23.54 -2.87
CA GLY A 441 -34.69 23.86 -4.14
C GLY A 441 -36.18 24.19 -4.02
N GLY A 442 -36.55 25.48 -4.06
CA GLY A 442 -37.95 25.88 -4.29
C GLY A 442 -38.40 27.27 -3.81
N GLY A 443 -37.61 27.99 -3.01
CA GLY A 443 -37.93 29.36 -2.59
C GLY A 443 -37.41 30.40 -3.59
N ASP A 444 -38.30 31.02 -4.36
CA ASP A 444 -38.01 32.05 -5.39
C ASP A 444 -37.73 33.45 -4.79
N ASP A 445 -37.34 33.51 -3.52
CA ASP A 445 -37.17 34.77 -2.78
C ASP A 445 -35.72 35.26 -2.84
N GLY A 446 -35.40 35.99 -3.91
CA GLY A 446 -34.05 36.47 -4.22
C GLY A 446 -33.48 37.52 -3.25
N ALA A 447 -32.89 37.09 -2.13
CA ALA A 447 -32.17 37.97 -1.20
C ALA A 447 -30.88 37.36 -0.61
N ASN A 448 -29.74 37.96 -0.97
CA ASN A 448 -28.43 37.88 -0.28
C ASN A 448 -27.72 36.51 -0.15
N GLU A 449 -27.32 35.93 -1.28
CA GLU A 449 -26.25 34.92 -1.31
C GLU A 449 -24.85 35.55 -1.09
N TYR A 450 -24.51 35.93 0.15
CA TYR A 450 -23.16 36.37 0.51
C TYR A 450 -22.20 35.18 0.74
N ILE A 451 -22.23 34.18 -0.15
CA ILE A 451 -21.35 33.00 -0.09
C ILE A 451 -19.93 33.41 -0.53
N ASN A 452 -18.98 33.13 0.36
CA ASN A 452 -17.58 33.51 0.25
C ASN A 452 -16.95 33.03 -1.07
N ASN A 453 -16.52 33.96 -1.94
CA ASN A 453 -16.13 33.62 -3.32
C ASN A 453 -14.96 32.63 -3.44
N ASN A 454 -14.13 32.46 -2.39
CA ASN A 454 -13.03 31.49 -2.39
C ASN A 454 -13.48 30.01 -2.32
N SER A 455 -14.76 29.71 -2.01
CA SER A 455 -15.26 28.32 -2.07
C SER A 455 -15.84 27.94 -3.44
N LYS A 456 -16.17 28.92 -4.31
CA LYS A 456 -16.89 28.67 -5.58
C LYS A 456 -16.15 27.78 -6.59
N SER A 457 -14.82 27.69 -6.55
CA SER A 457 -14.03 26.85 -7.48
C SER A 457 -14.06 25.33 -7.19
N ASN A 458 -14.50 24.92 -5.99
CA ASN A 458 -14.58 23.51 -5.61
C ASN A 458 -16.02 22.99 -5.42
N ILE A 459 -17.03 23.81 -5.70
CA ILE A 459 -18.45 23.40 -5.63
C ILE A 459 -18.73 22.39 -6.74
N GLY A 460 -18.72 21.09 -6.39
CA GLY A 460 -19.03 19.98 -7.29
C GLY A 460 -17.94 18.91 -7.42
N LYS A 461 -16.72 19.14 -6.91
CA LYS A 461 -15.66 18.13 -6.94
C LYS A 461 -15.87 17.08 -5.84
N LYS A 462 -15.74 15.82 -6.21
CA LYS A 462 -15.96 14.66 -5.33
C LYS A 462 -14.66 14.23 -4.63
N PRO A 463 -14.68 13.79 -3.36
CA PRO A 463 -13.47 13.35 -2.69
C PRO A 463 -12.80 12.15 -3.36
N PHE A 464 -11.52 12.31 -3.70
CA PHE A 464 -10.61 11.24 -4.06
C PHE A 464 -9.44 11.24 -3.07
N ARG A 465 -9.23 10.12 -2.37
CA ARG A 465 -8.22 10.01 -1.31
C ARG A 465 -7.26 8.87 -1.62
N VAL A 466 -5.96 9.17 -1.52
CA VAL A 466 -4.88 8.20 -1.74
C VAL A 466 -4.10 8.02 -0.45
N TYR A 467 -3.99 6.78 0.03
CA TYR A 467 -3.33 6.41 1.27
C TYR A 467 -2.20 5.41 0.99
N SER A 468 -0.96 5.90 0.93
CA SER A 468 0.21 5.06 0.72
C SER A 468 0.74 4.47 2.03
N CYS A 469 0.58 3.16 2.16
CA CYS A 469 0.74 2.42 3.41
C CYS A 469 1.51 1.10 3.21
N HIS A 470 1.39 0.19 4.18
CA HIS A 470 2.10 -1.08 4.20
C HIS A 470 1.16 -2.27 3.96
N ASP A 471 1.74 -3.43 3.68
CA ASP A 471 1.05 -4.71 3.65
C ASP A 471 0.33 -4.99 4.98
N VAL A 472 0.97 -4.72 6.12
CA VAL A 472 0.36 -4.90 7.44
C VAL A 472 -0.89 -4.03 7.65
N THR A 473 -0.92 -2.82 7.08
CA THR A 473 -2.08 -1.91 7.09
C THR A 473 -3.23 -2.50 6.28
N LEU A 474 -2.97 -2.89 5.03
CA LEU A 474 -3.97 -3.53 4.17
C LEU A 474 -4.49 -4.82 4.78
N LEU A 475 -3.61 -5.64 5.37
CA LEU A 475 -3.99 -6.89 6.01
C LEU A 475 -4.88 -6.62 7.24
N GLY A 476 -4.56 -5.62 8.06
CA GLY A 476 -5.40 -5.21 9.20
C GLY A 476 -6.80 -4.78 8.75
N ILE A 477 -6.89 -3.90 7.75
CA ILE A 477 -8.19 -3.47 7.19
C ILE A 477 -8.97 -4.67 6.61
N LEU A 478 -8.31 -5.56 5.85
CA LEU A 478 -8.95 -6.75 5.29
C LEU A 478 -9.48 -7.70 6.37
N TYR A 479 -8.78 -7.87 7.50
CA TYR A 479 -9.28 -8.66 8.64
C TYR A 479 -10.45 -7.96 9.35
N ALA A 480 -10.40 -6.65 9.54
CA ALA A 480 -11.51 -5.87 10.11
C ALA A 480 -12.80 -5.99 9.27
N MET A 481 -12.68 -6.01 7.94
CA MET A 481 -13.83 -6.25 7.05
C MET A 481 -14.29 -7.72 7.03
N LYS A 482 -13.37 -8.67 7.26
CA LYS A 482 -13.61 -10.12 7.12
C LYS A 482 -14.66 -10.62 8.10
N ASP A 483 -14.35 -10.53 9.39
CA ASP A 483 -15.02 -11.35 10.41
C ASP A 483 -16.48 -10.92 10.67
N ARG A 484 -16.90 -9.78 10.10
CA ARG A 484 -18.26 -9.24 10.23
C ARG A 484 -19.09 -9.26 8.95
N PHE A 485 -18.45 -9.23 7.78
CA PHE A 485 -19.19 -9.16 6.51
C PHE A 485 -18.84 -10.26 5.51
N LEU A 486 -17.69 -10.91 5.57
CA LEU A 486 -17.30 -11.87 4.55
C LEU A 486 -17.52 -13.29 5.05
N SER A 487 -18.50 -13.98 4.47
CA SER A 487 -18.75 -15.38 4.80
C SER A 487 -17.48 -16.19 4.59
N GLU A 488 -17.14 -17.04 5.57
CA GLU A 488 -15.93 -17.86 5.50
C GLU A 488 -15.83 -18.63 4.18
N ASP A 489 -16.94 -19.11 3.62
CA ASP A 489 -17.01 -19.89 2.38
C ASP A 489 -16.81 -19.10 1.07
N THR A 490 -16.36 -17.86 1.12
CA THR A 490 -15.83 -17.22 -0.08
C THR A 490 -14.42 -17.74 -0.36
N ASP A 491 -14.29 -18.78 -1.19
CA ASP A 491 -12.98 -19.33 -1.64
C ASP A 491 -12.01 -18.22 -2.07
N ARG A 492 -12.54 -17.18 -2.72
CA ARG A 492 -11.77 -16.01 -3.12
C ARG A 492 -11.23 -15.24 -1.91
N PHE A 493 -12.01 -14.95 -0.86
CA PHE A 493 -11.49 -14.24 0.31
C PHE A 493 -10.68 -15.14 1.25
N ARG A 494 -10.98 -16.44 1.36
CA ARG A 494 -10.05 -17.43 1.94
C ARG A 494 -8.70 -17.34 1.22
N SER A 495 -8.69 -17.37 -0.12
CA SER A 495 -7.45 -17.27 -0.92
C SER A 495 -6.72 -15.92 -0.81
N LEU A 496 -7.42 -14.84 -0.46
CA LEU A 496 -6.84 -13.50 -0.29
C LEU A 496 -6.31 -13.29 1.13
N SER A 497 -7.08 -13.65 2.16
CA SER A 497 -6.62 -13.61 3.56
C SER A 497 -5.59 -14.69 3.89
N SER A 498 -5.46 -15.73 3.05
CA SER A 498 -4.36 -16.70 3.04
C SER A 498 -3.19 -16.30 2.14
N ARG A 499 -3.11 -15.05 1.68
CA ARG A 499 -2.00 -14.52 0.88
C ARG A 499 -1.50 -13.20 1.46
N TRP A 500 -0.19 -13.02 1.41
CA TRP A 500 0.40 -11.72 1.74
C TRP A 500 0.03 -10.70 0.65
N PRO A 501 -0.38 -9.46 0.99
CA PRO A 501 -0.65 -8.44 -0.01
C PRO A 501 0.59 -8.23 -0.91
N SER A 502 0.45 -8.48 -2.22
CA SER A 502 1.54 -8.32 -3.18
C SER A 502 1.98 -6.85 -3.28
N TYR A 503 3.16 -6.59 -3.84
CA TYR A 503 3.58 -5.22 -4.16
C TYR A 503 2.54 -4.52 -5.02
N ALA A 504 2.38 -3.21 -4.80
CA ALA A 504 1.36 -2.39 -5.43
C ALA A 504 -0.08 -2.95 -5.32
N THR A 505 -0.41 -3.65 -4.23
CA THR A 505 -1.81 -4.00 -3.95
C THR A 505 -2.61 -2.73 -3.62
N CYS A 506 -3.76 -2.55 -4.27
CA CYS A 506 -4.72 -1.48 -4.00
C CYS A 506 -6.02 -2.04 -3.41
N LEU A 507 -6.43 -1.56 -2.25
CA LEU A 507 -7.75 -1.74 -1.65
C LEU A 507 -8.52 -0.42 -1.79
N THR A 508 -9.62 -0.44 -2.55
CA THR A 508 -10.41 0.76 -2.85
C THR A 508 -11.80 0.65 -2.25
N PHE A 509 -12.25 1.71 -1.57
CA PHE A 509 -13.63 1.91 -1.13
C PHE A 509 -14.29 2.96 -2.02
N GLU A 510 -15.46 2.65 -2.58
CA GLU A 510 -16.33 3.58 -3.29
C GLU A 510 -17.55 3.87 -2.42
N LEU A 511 -17.83 5.14 -2.10
CA LEU A 511 -19.13 5.56 -1.61
C LEU A 511 -20.05 5.75 -2.81
N VAL A 512 -21.14 4.99 -2.86
CA VAL A 512 -22.09 4.99 -3.99
C VAL A 512 -23.47 5.41 -3.50
N LYS A 513 -23.99 6.47 -4.09
CA LYS A 513 -25.38 6.90 -3.96
C LYS A 513 -26.25 6.05 -4.88
N LEU A 514 -27.28 5.43 -4.32
CA LEU A 514 -28.30 4.67 -5.03
C LEU A 514 -29.56 5.52 -5.08
N LYS A 515 -29.99 5.90 -6.28
CA LYS A 515 -31.21 6.70 -6.46
C LYS A 515 -32.45 5.92 -6.02
N ALA A 516 -33.33 6.58 -5.27
CA ALA A 516 -34.62 6.03 -4.89
C ALA A 516 -35.44 5.58 -6.11
N LYS A 517 -35.99 4.36 -6.06
CA LYS A 517 -36.85 3.82 -7.14
C LYS A 517 -38.22 4.49 -7.21
N GLU A 518 -38.70 5.01 -6.08
CA GLU A 518 -40.02 5.59 -5.92
C GLU A 518 -39.90 7.05 -5.50
N LYS A 519 -40.75 7.91 -6.08
CA LYS A 519 -40.73 9.35 -5.82
C LYS A 519 -41.23 9.62 -4.39
N GLY A 520 -40.32 10.05 -3.53
CA GLY A 520 -40.61 10.38 -2.12
C GLY A 520 -39.85 9.53 -1.10
N ASN A 521 -39.14 8.49 -1.54
CA ASN A 521 -38.14 7.81 -0.69
C ASN A 521 -36.81 8.55 -0.80
N ASP A 522 -36.05 8.58 0.30
CA ASP A 522 -34.70 9.14 0.31
C ASP A 522 -33.73 8.28 -0.52
N ASP A 523 -32.74 8.93 -1.13
CA ASP A 523 -31.64 8.23 -1.79
C ASP A 523 -30.76 7.52 -0.74
N THR A 524 -30.38 6.27 -1.02
CA THR A 524 -29.58 5.46 -0.08
C THR A 524 -28.10 5.48 -0.45
N PHE A 525 -27.23 5.16 0.51
CA PHE A 525 -25.78 5.17 0.32
C PHE A 525 -25.18 3.84 0.73
N VAL A 526 -24.36 3.27 -0.15
CA VAL A 526 -23.66 2.00 0.06
C VAL A 526 -22.16 2.14 -0.20
N VAL A 527 -21.37 1.25 0.39
CA VAL A 527 -19.92 1.20 0.25
C VAL A 527 -19.55 -0.06 -0.54
N LYS A 528 -18.89 0.11 -1.69
CA LYS A 528 -18.35 -1.00 -2.51
C LYS A 528 -16.85 -1.12 -2.30
N LEU A 529 -16.34 -2.35 -2.16
CA LEU A 529 -14.89 -2.59 -1.97
C LEU A 529 -14.30 -3.37 -3.14
N TYR A 530 -13.09 -2.98 -3.54
CA TYR A 530 -12.32 -3.60 -4.62
C TYR A 530 -10.91 -3.89 -4.15
N LEU A 531 -10.37 -5.05 -4.52
CA LEU A 531 -8.98 -5.42 -4.28
C LEU A 531 -8.31 -5.68 -5.63
N ASN A 532 -7.32 -4.86 -5.98
CA ASN A 532 -6.69 -4.81 -7.30
C ASN A 532 -7.76 -4.71 -8.41
N GLU A 533 -8.62 -3.69 -8.29
CA GLU A 533 -9.75 -3.35 -9.18
C GLU A 533 -10.90 -4.36 -9.28
N ALA A 534 -10.65 -5.61 -8.90
CA ALA A 534 -11.65 -6.65 -8.88
C ALA A 534 -12.51 -6.53 -7.61
N PRO A 535 -13.84 -6.51 -7.71
CA PRO A 535 -14.73 -6.35 -6.55
C PRO A 535 -14.45 -7.44 -5.51
N ILE A 536 -14.55 -7.11 -4.23
CA ILE A 536 -14.60 -8.10 -3.14
C ILE A 536 -16.08 -8.48 -3.01
N PRO A 537 -16.54 -9.63 -3.53
CA PRO A 537 -17.96 -9.93 -3.58
C PRO A 537 -18.42 -10.53 -2.26
N LYS A 538 -19.74 -10.52 -2.05
CA LYS A 538 -20.45 -11.27 -1.00
C LYS A 538 -20.20 -10.75 0.42
N PHE A 539 -20.67 -9.53 0.67
CA PHE A 539 -20.98 -9.11 2.03
C PHE A 539 -22.25 -9.83 2.51
N ARG A 540 -22.23 -10.28 3.76
CA ARG A 540 -23.39 -10.71 4.54
C ARG A 540 -23.46 -9.79 5.74
N SER A 541 -24.52 -9.00 5.88
CA SER A 541 -24.80 -8.33 7.14
C SER A 541 -25.09 -9.39 8.20
N LEU A 542 -24.09 -9.69 9.05
CA LEU A 542 -24.34 -10.50 10.23
C LEU A 542 -25.18 -9.66 11.20
N PRO A 543 -26.36 -10.16 11.63
CA PRO A 543 -27.12 -9.48 12.67
C PRO A 543 -26.28 -9.44 13.94
N VAL A 544 -26.21 -8.25 14.54
CA VAL A 544 -25.37 -8.00 15.72
C VAL A 544 -25.92 -8.67 17.00
N SER A 545 -27.11 -9.27 16.89
CA SER A 545 -27.57 -10.31 17.81
C SER A 545 -27.42 -11.68 17.13
N ILE A 546 -26.68 -12.59 17.77
CA ILE A 546 -26.45 -13.98 17.31
C ILE A 546 -27.75 -14.80 17.21
N VAL A 547 -28.88 -14.26 17.69
CA VAL A 547 -30.19 -14.94 17.74
C VAL A 547 -30.92 -14.84 16.39
N ALA A 548 -30.63 -15.81 15.51
CA ALA A 548 -31.57 -16.40 14.55
C ALA A 548 -32.28 -15.47 13.53
N ALA A 549 -31.58 -14.50 12.91
CA ALA A 549 -32.11 -13.91 11.68
C ALA A 549 -31.99 -14.89 10.49
N PRO A 550 -32.90 -14.86 9.50
CA PRO A 550 -32.78 -15.65 8.29
C PRO A 550 -31.53 -15.27 7.48
N TYR A 551 -30.98 -16.24 6.73
CA TYR A 551 -29.84 -16.02 5.84
C TYR A 551 -30.15 -14.90 4.83
N THR A 552 -29.36 -13.82 4.88
CA THR A 552 -29.37 -12.77 3.86
C THR A 552 -28.58 -13.21 2.63
N GLU A 553 -29.12 -12.94 1.45
CA GLU A 553 -28.42 -13.16 0.18
C GLU A 553 -27.15 -12.29 0.12
N PRO A 554 -26.01 -12.78 -0.40
CA PRO A 554 -24.78 -12.00 -0.38
C PRO A 554 -24.84 -10.78 -1.32
N THR A 555 -24.50 -9.60 -0.80
CA THR A 555 -24.50 -8.35 -1.55
C THR A 555 -23.11 -8.01 -2.11
N GLU A 556 -23.06 -7.14 -3.12
CA GLU A 556 -21.80 -6.56 -3.65
C GLU A 556 -21.43 -5.21 -3.02
N ALA A 557 -22.26 -4.72 -2.09
CA ALA A 557 -22.06 -3.48 -1.36
C ALA A 557 -22.55 -3.62 0.10
N ILE A 558 -21.99 -2.81 1.01
CA ILE A 558 -22.38 -2.70 2.42
C ILE A 558 -23.22 -1.42 2.56
N ASP A 559 -24.37 -1.45 3.24
CA ASP A 559 -25.07 -0.21 3.57
C ASP A 559 -24.19 0.71 4.44
N LEU A 560 -24.22 2.02 4.19
CA LEU A 560 -23.36 2.96 4.92
C LEU A 560 -23.62 2.93 6.44
N ALA A 561 -24.85 2.63 6.86
CA ALA A 561 -25.19 2.42 8.27
C ALA A 561 -24.46 1.21 8.89
N ASP A 562 -24.41 0.08 8.19
CA ASP A 562 -23.69 -1.12 8.61
C ASP A 562 -22.17 -0.88 8.59
N PHE A 563 -21.65 -0.17 7.58
CA PHE A 563 -20.24 0.23 7.54
C PHE A 563 -19.85 1.15 8.70
N ASN A 564 -20.70 2.12 9.05
CA ASN A 564 -20.51 2.96 10.24
C ASN A 564 -20.44 2.12 11.51
N LYS A 565 -21.38 1.18 11.66
CA LYS A 565 -21.52 0.32 12.82
C LYS A 565 -20.34 -0.64 13.00
N LEU A 566 -19.82 -1.22 11.91
CA LEU A 566 -18.59 -1.99 11.93
C LEU A 566 -17.46 -1.22 12.63
N ILE A 567 -17.31 0.04 12.28
CA ILE A 567 -16.21 0.89 12.74
C ILE A 567 -16.43 1.31 14.19
N ASP A 568 -17.67 1.51 14.63
CA ASP A 568 -18.00 1.70 16.06
C ASP A 568 -17.69 0.44 16.88
N GLU A 569 -18.08 -0.74 16.40
CA GLU A 569 -17.79 -2.02 17.09
C GLU A 569 -16.29 -2.34 17.12
N LEU A 570 -15.57 -2.06 16.03
CA LEU A 570 -14.12 -2.17 15.96
C LEU A 570 -13.46 -1.23 16.98
N ASN A 571 -13.79 0.06 16.95
CA ASN A 571 -13.21 1.04 17.88
C ASN A 571 -13.64 0.83 19.33
N GLY A 572 -14.77 0.16 19.59
CA GLY A 572 -15.17 -0.28 20.94
C GLY A 572 -14.09 -1.14 21.62
N GLY A 573 -13.34 -1.94 20.87
CA GLY A 573 -12.20 -2.71 21.39
C GLY A 573 -10.97 -1.87 21.80
N ARG A 574 -10.93 -0.58 21.45
CA ARG A 574 -9.88 0.37 21.89
C ARG A 574 -10.23 1.05 23.21
N LEU A 575 -11.53 1.22 23.50
CA LEU A 575 -12.02 1.86 24.72
C LEU A 575 -12.00 0.94 25.95
N SER A 576 -11.68 -0.35 25.77
CA SER A 576 -11.51 -1.33 26.84
C SER A 576 -10.06 -1.45 27.36
N LEU A 577 -9.16 -0.60 26.86
CA LEU A 577 -7.75 -0.48 27.27
C LEU A 577 -7.55 0.78 28.13
#